data_AF-A0A9N9Q6D9-F1
#
_entry.id   AF-A0A9N9Q6D9-F1
#
_cell.length_a   1.000
_cell.length_b   1.000
_cell.length_c   1.000
_cell.angle_alpha   90.00
_cell.angle_beta   90.00
_cell.angle_gamma   90.00
#
_symmetry.space_group_name_H-M   'P 1'
#
loop_
_entity.id
_entity.type
_entity.pdbx_description
1 polymer ?
#
loop_
_entity_poly.entity_id
_entity_poly.type
_entity_poly.pdbx_seq_one_letter_code
_entity_poly.pdbx_strand_id
1 'polypeptide(L)'
;MDAVTAYADSFVARAEKYTPRNGALAEQIDRNNGTPLSARDLTWSYAAFITMAERRAGQYPQSWYTREADPLPAPSNCTVSSYSGTYIPAVAAGAPNTTNECQINILMNVNATTYYGENIYIVGNTTELGDWDVNKALPLNPGGYSDQRPLWTLDTYFEAGEDVDFKFVRQEDCGQPWIYERNNRTIGVGPCGTAAGVFELA
;
A
#
# COMPACT_ATOMS: atom_id res chain seq x y z
N MET A 1 21.14 -36.77 -24.58
CA MET A 1 20.32 -35.78 -23.84
C MET A 1 18.90 -36.30 -23.59
N ASP A 2 18.37 -37.14 -24.47
CA ASP A 2 16.97 -37.55 -24.52
C ASP A 2 16.45 -38.22 -23.23
N ALA A 3 17.28 -38.98 -22.52
CA ALA A 3 16.88 -39.62 -21.26
C ALA A 3 16.57 -38.62 -20.14
N VAL A 4 17.30 -37.50 -20.06
CA VAL A 4 17.07 -36.47 -19.03
C VAL A 4 15.81 -35.68 -19.35
N THR A 5 15.59 -35.33 -20.61
CA THR A 5 14.36 -34.69 -21.06
C THR A 5 13.14 -35.59 -20.85
N ALA A 6 13.25 -36.88 -21.15
CA ALA A 6 12.17 -37.85 -20.90
C ALA A 6 11.85 -37.97 -19.40
N TYR A 7 12.87 -37.91 -18.54
CA TYR A 7 12.65 -37.88 -17.10
C TYR A 7 11.97 -36.58 -16.65
N ALA A 8 12.34 -35.42 -17.19
CA ALA A 8 11.69 -34.15 -16.91
C ALA A 8 10.20 -34.16 -17.32
N ASP A 9 9.89 -34.70 -18.50
CA ASP A 9 8.51 -34.84 -19.00
C ASP A 9 7.63 -35.71 -18.08
N SER A 10 8.23 -36.67 -17.35
CA SER A 10 7.49 -37.50 -16.39
C SER A 10 6.92 -36.71 -15.20
N PHE A 11 7.56 -35.60 -14.79
CA PHE A 11 7.03 -34.72 -13.75
C PHE A 11 5.80 -33.94 -14.25
N VAL A 12 5.85 -33.46 -15.50
CA VAL A 12 4.74 -32.72 -16.11
C VAL A 12 3.54 -33.64 -16.33
N ALA A 13 3.76 -34.89 -16.78
CA ALA A 13 2.71 -35.90 -16.89
C ALA A 13 2.05 -36.21 -15.53
N ARG A 14 2.83 -36.18 -14.44
CA ARG A 14 2.28 -36.33 -13.09
C ARG A 14 1.43 -35.14 -12.69
N ALA A 15 1.86 -33.92 -13.00
CA ALA A 15 1.08 -32.70 -12.75
C ALA A 15 -0.24 -32.71 -13.54
N GLU A 16 -0.17 -33.01 -14.84
CA GLU A 16 -1.33 -33.09 -15.74
C GLU A 16 -2.40 -34.06 -15.24
N LYS A 17 -1.99 -35.24 -14.72
CA LYS A 17 -2.91 -36.24 -14.17
C LYS A 17 -3.83 -35.70 -13.06
N TYR A 18 -3.34 -34.75 -12.26
CA TYR A 18 -4.07 -34.20 -11.11
C TYR A 18 -4.56 -32.77 -11.35
N THR A 19 -4.25 -32.18 -12.50
CA THR A 19 -4.87 -30.94 -12.95
C THR A 19 -6.33 -31.22 -13.34
N PRO A 20 -7.32 -30.53 -12.73
CA PRO A 20 -8.71 -30.70 -13.11
C PRO A 20 -8.97 -30.25 -14.54
N ARG A 21 -10.06 -30.72 -15.14
CA ARG A 21 -10.41 -30.45 -16.55
C ARG A 21 -10.54 -28.96 -16.90
N ASN A 22 -10.86 -28.11 -15.91
CA ASN A 22 -10.95 -26.67 -16.11
C ASN A 22 -9.60 -25.95 -16.07
N GLY A 23 -8.49 -26.66 -15.82
CA GLY A 23 -7.14 -26.11 -15.76
C GLY A 23 -6.79 -25.41 -14.45
N ALA A 24 -7.65 -25.49 -13.42
CA ALA A 24 -7.42 -24.79 -12.16
C ALA A 24 -6.19 -25.35 -11.41
N LEU A 25 -5.22 -24.49 -11.09
CA LEU A 25 -4.02 -24.86 -10.35
C LEU A 25 -4.10 -24.33 -8.91
N ALA A 26 -4.36 -25.24 -7.97
CA ALA A 26 -4.32 -24.92 -6.54
C ALA A 26 -2.87 -24.88 -6.01
N GLU A 27 -2.71 -24.46 -4.76
CA GLU A 27 -1.43 -24.55 -4.05
C GLU A 27 -0.97 -26.00 -3.87
N GLN A 28 -1.90 -26.90 -3.55
CA GLN A 28 -1.57 -28.28 -3.18
C GLN A 28 -2.48 -29.31 -3.84
N ILE A 29 -1.97 -30.54 -3.89
CA ILE A 29 -2.68 -31.73 -4.33
C ILE A 29 -2.62 -32.74 -3.19
N ASP A 30 -3.74 -33.37 -2.86
CA ASP A 30 -3.83 -34.29 -1.73
C ASP A 30 -2.89 -35.48 -1.93
N ARG A 31 -2.16 -35.83 -0.87
CA ARG A 31 -1.13 -36.88 -0.92
C ARG A 31 -1.69 -38.26 -1.25
N ASN A 32 -2.93 -38.56 -0.85
CA ASN A 32 -3.52 -39.88 -0.91
C ASN A 32 -4.40 -40.06 -2.16
N ASN A 33 -5.26 -39.07 -2.45
CA ASN A 33 -6.25 -39.17 -3.51
C ASN A 33 -5.99 -38.24 -4.71
N GLY A 34 -5.07 -37.28 -4.58
CA GLY A 34 -4.70 -36.38 -5.66
C GLY A 34 -5.71 -35.28 -5.96
N THR A 35 -6.67 -35.00 -5.07
CA THR A 35 -7.61 -33.88 -5.26
C THR A 35 -6.95 -32.55 -4.91
N PRO A 36 -7.18 -31.47 -5.66
CA PRO A 36 -6.69 -30.14 -5.29
C PRO A 36 -7.23 -29.66 -3.94
N LEU A 37 -6.37 -29.05 -3.11
CA LEU A 37 -6.72 -28.45 -1.82
C LEU A 37 -5.91 -27.19 -1.55
N SER A 38 -6.18 -26.54 -0.40
CA SER A 38 -5.62 -25.23 -0.02
C SER A 38 -6.08 -24.11 -0.97
N ALA A 39 -5.29 -23.03 -1.14
CA ALA A 39 -5.62 -21.89 -1.97
C ALA A 39 -5.90 -22.33 -3.42
N ARG A 40 -7.11 -22.03 -3.89
CA ARG A 40 -7.51 -22.24 -5.28
C ARG A 40 -6.90 -21.15 -6.15
N ASP A 41 -6.62 -21.49 -7.40
CA ASP A 41 -6.10 -20.57 -8.41
C ASP A 41 -4.89 -19.76 -7.93
N LEU A 42 -3.92 -20.43 -7.31
CA LEU A 42 -2.74 -19.77 -6.76
C LEU A 42 -1.87 -19.21 -7.90
N THR A 43 -1.71 -17.89 -7.94
CA THR A 43 -0.91 -17.18 -8.95
C THR A 43 0.48 -17.79 -9.13
N TRP A 44 1.13 -18.22 -8.04
CA TRP A 44 2.45 -18.82 -8.11
C TRP A 44 2.44 -20.22 -8.76
N SER A 45 1.40 -21.04 -8.57
CA SER A 45 1.25 -22.31 -9.28
C SER A 45 1.14 -22.10 -10.79
N TYR A 46 0.40 -21.08 -11.23
CA TYR A 46 0.33 -20.70 -12.64
C TYR A 46 1.67 -20.20 -13.17
N ALA A 47 2.33 -19.28 -12.46
CA ALA A 47 3.64 -18.77 -12.84
C ALA A 47 4.70 -19.89 -12.92
N ALA A 48 4.68 -20.85 -11.99
CA ALA A 48 5.57 -22.01 -11.99
C ALA A 48 5.33 -22.91 -13.22
N PHE A 49 4.06 -23.13 -13.60
CA PHE A 49 3.74 -23.91 -14.80
C PHE A 49 4.18 -23.20 -16.08
N ILE A 50 3.95 -21.88 -16.19
CA ILE A 50 4.39 -21.05 -17.33
C ILE A 50 5.91 -21.11 -17.45
N THR A 51 6.63 -20.83 -16.37
CA THR A 51 8.11 -20.86 -16.38
C THR A 51 8.66 -22.24 -16.74
N MET A 52 8.04 -23.34 -16.27
CA MET A 52 8.39 -24.70 -16.70
C MET A 52 8.20 -24.89 -18.20
N ALA A 53 7.05 -24.49 -18.75
CA ALA A 53 6.73 -24.63 -20.17
C ALA A 53 7.69 -23.84 -21.06
N GLU A 54 8.08 -22.62 -20.65
CA GLU A 54 9.12 -21.82 -21.31
C GLU A 54 10.46 -22.55 -21.37
N ARG A 55 10.95 -23.09 -20.24
CA ARG A 55 12.23 -23.82 -20.20
C ARG A 55 12.19 -25.08 -21.06
N ARG A 56 11.05 -25.78 -21.09
CA ARG A 56 10.83 -26.93 -21.96
C ARG A 56 10.87 -26.54 -23.45
N ALA A 57 10.38 -25.36 -23.80
CA ALA A 57 10.40 -24.82 -25.16
C ALA A 57 11.73 -24.17 -25.58
N GLY A 58 12.77 -24.22 -24.73
CA GLY A 58 14.05 -23.55 -24.99
C GLY A 58 14.00 -22.03 -24.82
N GLN A 59 12.95 -21.49 -24.21
CA GLN A 59 12.83 -20.08 -23.86
C GLN A 59 13.54 -19.85 -22.52
N TYR A 60 14.79 -19.44 -22.62
CA TYR A 60 15.62 -19.11 -21.46
C TYR A 60 15.63 -17.59 -21.24
N PRO A 61 15.61 -17.12 -19.97
CA PRO A 61 15.75 -15.71 -19.68
C PRO A 61 17.15 -15.23 -20.03
N GLN A 62 17.34 -13.91 -20.08
CA GLN A 62 18.66 -13.33 -20.22
C GLN A 62 19.58 -13.80 -19.07
N SER A 63 20.88 -13.95 -19.38
CA SER A 63 21.89 -14.24 -18.36
C SER A 63 21.87 -13.14 -17.31
N TRP A 64 21.90 -13.52 -16.04
CA TRP A 64 22.13 -12.59 -14.93
C TRP A 64 23.63 -12.46 -14.59
N TYR A 65 24.49 -12.72 -15.59
CA TYR A 65 25.95 -12.54 -15.53
C TYR A 65 26.67 -13.45 -14.52
N THR A 66 26.30 -14.73 -14.41
CA THR A 66 26.95 -15.68 -13.48
C THR A 66 28.43 -15.94 -13.74
N ARG A 67 28.90 -15.71 -14.96
CA ARG A 67 30.30 -15.92 -15.35
C ARG A 67 31.15 -14.68 -15.13
N GLU A 68 30.52 -13.51 -15.18
CA GLU A 68 31.11 -12.19 -14.96
C GLU A 68 30.90 -11.67 -13.54
N ALA A 69 30.01 -12.30 -12.78
CA ALA A 69 29.99 -12.24 -11.34
C ALA A 69 31.31 -12.84 -10.87
N ASP A 70 32.37 -12.03 -10.92
CA ASP A 70 33.69 -12.30 -10.40
C ASP A 70 33.47 -12.68 -8.94
N PRO A 71 33.41 -13.98 -8.61
CA PRO A 71 33.15 -14.35 -7.25
C PRO A 71 34.42 -13.92 -6.55
N LEU A 72 34.33 -12.86 -5.75
CA LEU A 72 35.34 -12.59 -4.74
C LEU A 72 35.65 -13.97 -4.14
N PRO A 73 36.91 -14.45 -4.24
CA PRO A 73 37.22 -15.82 -3.90
C PRO A 73 36.64 -16.08 -2.52
N ALA A 74 35.84 -17.15 -2.41
CA ALA A 74 35.15 -17.45 -1.17
C ALA A 74 36.16 -17.36 -0.02
N PRO A 75 35.90 -16.55 1.02
CA PRO A 75 36.90 -16.30 2.04
C PRO A 75 37.25 -17.61 2.73
N SER A 76 38.51 -17.78 3.12
CA SER A 76 38.97 -18.98 3.84
C SER A 76 38.22 -19.20 5.15
N ASN A 77 37.68 -18.13 5.74
CA ASN A 77 36.77 -18.14 6.87
C ASN A 77 35.61 -17.18 6.60
N CYS A 78 34.37 -17.65 6.76
CA CYS A 78 33.19 -16.80 6.68
C CYS A 78 33.04 -15.99 7.98
N THR A 79 32.84 -14.68 7.87
CA THR A 79 32.46 -13.81 8.99
C THR A 79 31.08 -13.21 8.72
N VAL A 80 30.25 -13.12 9.75
CA VAL A 80 28.94 -12.45 9.62
C VAL A 80 29.20 -10.95 9.50
N SER A 81 28.83 -10.38 8.37
CA SER A 81 28.90 -8.94 8.12
C SER A 81 27.74 -8.50 7.24
N SER A 82 27.39 -7.22 7.32
CA SER A 82 26.42 -6.56 6.45
C SER A 82 26.84 -5.11 6.24
N TYR A 83 26.30 -4.48 5.22
CA TYR A 83 26.51 -3.05 4.95
C TYR A 83 25.20 -2.29 5.15
N SER A 84 25.25 -1.17 5.86
CA SER A 84 24.09 -0.30 6.04
C SER A 84 23.84 0.49 4.76
N GLY A 85 22.84 0.08 4.00
CA GLY A 85 22.35 0.84 2.83
C GLY A 85 21.45 2.02 3.23
N THR A 86 21.17 2.89 2.27
CA THR A 86 20.18 3.96 2.38
C THR A 86 19.00 3.65 1.47
N TYR A 87 17.78 3.87 1.96
CA TYR A 87 16.55 3.67 1.21
C TYR A 87 15.98 5.03 0.78
N ILE A 88 15.63 5.15 -0.50
CA ILE A 88 14.94 6.33 -1.04
C ILE A 88 13.71 5.88 -1.82
N PRO A 89 12.59 6.61 -1.79
CA PRO A 89 11.42 6.27 -2.58
C PRO A 89 11.71 6.27 -4.08
N ALA A 90 11.21 5.25 -4.79
CA ALA A 90 11.32 5.15 -6.24
C ALA A 90 10.29 6.04 -6.96
N VAL A 91 10.37 7.36 -6.76
CA VAL A 91 9.38 8.34 -7.25
C VAL A 91 9.20 8.25 -8.78
N ALA A 92 10.29 8.03 -9.52
CA ALA A 92 10.24 7.84 -10.97
C ALA A 92 9.48 6.57 -11.40
N ALA A 93 9.41 5.55 -10.54
CA ALA A 93 8.65 4.33 -10.77
C ALA A 93 7.19 4.42 -10.25
N GLY A 94 6.78 5.59 -9.74
CA GLY A 94 5.43 5.84 -9.23
C GLY A 94 5.24 5.64 -7.74
N ALA A 95 6.33 5.42 -6.97
CA ALA A 95 6.23 5.40 -5.51
C ALA A 95 5.95 6.82 -4.98
N PRO A 96 5.17 6.97 -3.89
CA PRO A 96 4.95 8.28 -3.28
C PRO A 96 6.27 8.81 -2.67
N ASN A 97 6.47 10.13 -2.71
CA ASN A 97 7.64 10.78 -2.13
C ASN A 97 7.43 10.99 -0.62
N THR A 98 7.52 9.91 0.16
CA THR A 98 7.32 9.95 1.61
C THR A 98 8.66 10.03 2.33
N THR A 99 8.86 11.08 3.13
CA THR A 99 9.97 11.17 4.09
C THR A 99 9.65 10.50 5.42
N ASN A 100 8.36 10.25 5.68
CA ASN A 100 7.87 9.81 6.99
C ASN A 100 7.69 8.30 6.97
N GLU A 101 8.25 7.61 7.97
CA GLU A 101 8.36 6.15 8.00
C GLU A 101 7.03 5.46 8.34
N CYS A 102 6.12 6.18 9.03
CA CYS A 102 4.85 5.64 9.45
C CYS A 102 3.79 6.72 9.60
N GLN A 103 2.72 6.60 8.81
CA GLN A 103 1.55 7.47 8.90
C GLN A 103 0.33 6.68 9.37
N ILE A 104 -0.52 7.34 10.14
CA ILE A 104 -1.78 6.81 10.64
C ILE A 104 -2.92 7.57 10.00
N ASN A 105 -3.88 6.80 9.51
CA ASN A 105 -5.11 7.31 8.98
C ASN A 105 -6.02 7.83 10.09
N ILE A 106 -6.50 9.06 9.95
CA ILE A 106 -7.47 9.68 10.86
C ILE A 106 -8.63 10.26 10.05
N LEU A 107 -9.84 9.80 10.37
CA LEU A 107 -11.08 10.36 9.86
C LEU A 107 -11.46 11.59 10.70
N MET A 108 -11.45 12.77 10.07
CA MET A 108 -11.81 14.04 10.66
C MET A 108 -13.29 14.33 10.39
N ASN A 109 -14.13 14.30 11.42
CA ASN A 109 -15.54 14.62 11.36
C ASN A 109 -15.82 15.97 12.06
N VAL A 110 -16.58 16.84 11.39
CA VAL A 110 -17.10 18.07 12.00
C VAL A 110 -18.55 18.30 11.58
N ASN A 111 -19.39 18.62 12.56
CA ASN A 111 -20.72 19.15 12.28
C ASN A 111 -20.63 20.68 12.08
N ALA A 112 -20.87 21.14 10.85
CA ALA A 112 -20.83 22.56 10.52
C ALA A 112 -22.01 22.93 9.63
N THR A 113 -22.99 23.64 10.19
CA THR A 113 -24.11 24.17 9.42
C THR A 113 -23.64 25.22 8.43
N THR A 114 -23.95 25.00 7.17
CA THR A 114 -23.54 25.85 6.05
C THR A 114 -24.72 26.19 5.15
N TYR A 115 -24.59 27.27 4.39
CA TYR A 115 -25.48 27.61 3.28
C TYR A 115 -24.91 27.11 1.95
N TYR A 116 -25.76 27.05 0.93
CA TYR A 116 -25.35 26.62 -0.40
C TYR A 116 -24.26 27.55 -0.94
N GLY A 117 -23.13 26.97 -1.37
CA GLY A 117 -21.96 27.70 -1.86
C GLY A 117 -20.81 27.81 -0.87
N GLU A 118 -21.05 27.54 0.43
CA GLU A 118 -19.99 27.48 1.43
C GLU A 118 -19.29 26.11 1.43
N ASN A 119 -18.01 26.11 1.78
CA ASN A 119 -17.21 24.89 1.90
C ASN A 119 -16.40 24.90 3.21
N ILE A 120 -16.20 23.71 3.78
CA ILE A 120 -15.39 23.53 4.98
C ILE A 120 -14.04 22.92 4.61
N TYR A 121 -12.99 23.47 5.19
CA TYR A 121 -11.61 23.01 5.04
C TYR A 121 -10.95 22.85 6.41
N ILE A 122 -9.77 22.23 6.43
CA ILE A 122 -8.90 22.13 7.60
C ILE A 122 -7.50 22.65 7.27
N VAL A 123 -6.90 23.36 8.22
CA VAL A 123 -5.50 23.83 8.20
C VAL A 123 -4.83 23.46 9.52
N GLY A 124 -3.51 23.33 9.55
CA GLY A 124 -2.78 22.94 10.75
C GLY A 124 -1.27 23.10 10.66
N ASN A 125 -0.57 22.69 11.72
CA ASN A 125 0.88 22.85 11.87
C ASN A 125 1.73 21.85 11.07
N THR A 126 1.11 20.83 10.47
CA THR A 126 1.81 19.83 9.66
C THR A 126 1.83 20.20 8.19
N THR A 127 2.80 19.65 7.46
CA THR A 127 2.92 19.84 6.02
C THR A 127 1.70 19.33 5.26
N GLU A 128 1.07 18.27 5.76
CA GLU A 128 -0.17 17.67 5.24
C GLU A 128 -1.37 18.60 5.39
N LEU A 129 -1.40 19.46 6.43
CA LEU A 129 -2.45 20.47 6.63
C LEU A 129 -2.03 21.87 6.19
N GLY A 130 -0.93 21.97 5.45
CA GLY A 130 -0.52 23.20 4.80
C GLY A 130 0.22 24.22 5.67
N ASP A 131 0.77 23.84 6.84
CA ASP A 131 1.56 24.72 7.72
C ASP A 131 0.88 26.07 8.03
N TRP A 132 -0.42 26.03 8.34
CA TRP A 132 -1.32 27.17 8.57
C TRP A 132 -1.59 28.08 7.34
N ASP A 133 -1.15 27.68 6.15
CA ASP A 133 -1.49 28.36 4.89
C ASP A 133 -2.86 27.91 4.37
N VAL A 134 -3.83 28.82 4.39
CA VAL A 134 -5.20 28.55 3.94
C VAL A 134 -5.30 28.19 2.46
N ASN A 135 -4.33 28.58 1.63
CA ASN A 135 -4.31 28.22 0.22
C ASN A 135 -3.92 26.76 -0.02
N LYS A 136 -3.42 26.08 1.01
CA LYS A 136 -3.07 24.65 1.03
C LYS A 136 -4.02 23.84 1.92
N ALA A 137 -5.11 24.45 2.39
CA ALA A 137 -6.09 23.79 3.24
C ALA A 137 -6.71 22.58 2.54
N LEU A 138 -6.99 21.52 3.30
CA LEU A 138 -7.64 20.32 2.77
C LEU A 138 -9.16 20.48 2.82
N PRO A 139 -9.89 20.25 1.71
CA PRO A 139 -11.35 20.32 1.70
C PRO A 139 -11.97 19.12 2.39
N LEU A 140 -13.05 19.34 3.13
CA LEU A 140 -13.88 18.26 3.67
C LEU A 140 -14.99 17.89 2.69
N ASN A 141 -15.40 16.63 2.73
CA ASN A 141 -16.48 16.04 1.95
C ASN A 141 -17.83 16.19 2.69
N PRO A 142 -18.87 16.77 2.07
CA PRO A 142 -20.22 16.87 2.63
C PRO A 142 -21.10 15.64 2.39
N GLY A 143 -20.55 14.49 1.95
CA GLY A 143 -21.33 13.30 1.60
C GLY A 143 -22.23 12.73 2.70
N GLY A 144 -21.98 13.09 3.97
CA GLY A 144 -22.81 12.74 5.12
C GLY A 144 -23.74 13.86 5.63
N TYR A 145 -23.79 15.01 4.94
CA TYR A 145 -24.52 16.19 5.37
C TYR A 145 -26.04 15.98 5.31
N SER A 146 -26.73 16.32 6.39
CA SER A 146 -28.19 16.34 6.49
C SER A 146 -28.66 17.46 7.42
N ASP A 147 -29.93 17.84 7.35
CA ASP A 147 -30.50 18.87 8.24
C ASP A 147 -30.42 18.49 9.73
N GLN A 148 -30.43 17.20 10.04
CA GLN A 148 -30.31 16.68 11.40
C GLN A 148 -28.86 16.57 11.87
N ARG A 149 -27.92 16.42 10.94
CA ARG A 149 -26.49 16.28 11.20
C ARG A 149 -25.71 16.87 10.02
N PRO A 150 -25.28 18.14 10.11
CA PRO A 150 -24.54 18.82 9.03
C PRO A 150 -23.09 18.35 8.99
N LEU A 151 -22.88 17.06 8.76
CA LEU A 151 -21.59 16.37 8.85
C LEU A 151 -20.72 16.63 7.62
N TRP A 152 -19.49 17.05 7.89
CA TRP A 152 -18.39 17.13 6.94
C TRP A 152 -17.28 16.18 7.37
N THR A 153 -16.67 15.47 6.41
CA THR A 153 -15.66 14.45 6.70
C THR A 153 -14.41 14.62 5.86
N LEU A 154 -13.24 14.34 6.43
CA LEU A 154 -11.98 14.23 5.68
C LEU A 154 -11.22 13.00 6.16
N ASP A 155 -10.82 12.17 5.22
CA ASP A 155 -9.95 11.03 5.49
C ASP A 155 -8.51 11.44 5.15
N THR A 156 -7.64 11.55 6.17
CA THR A 156 -6.27 12.04 5.98
C THR A 156 -5.26 11.24 6.81
N TYR A 157 -3.98 11.39 6.47
CA TYR A 157 -2.88 10.68 7.11
C TYR A 157 -1.98 11.67 7.86
N PHE A 158 -1.59 11.30 9.07
CA PHE A 158 -0.66 12.07 9.89
C PHE A 158 0.53 11.20 10.31
N GLU A 159 1.68 11.82 10.56
CA GLU A 159 2.83 11.12 11.10
C GLU A 159 2.52 10.55 12.49
N ALA A 160 2.95 9.30 12.71
CA ALA A 160 2.68 8.59 13.95
C ALA A 160 3.52 9.14 15.11
N GLY A 161 2.91 9.32 16.28
CA GLY A 161 3.60 9.71 17.51
C GLY A 161 3.77 11.21 17.71
N GLU A 162 3.09 12.04 16.93
CA GLU A 162 3.10 13.50 17.06
C GLU A 162 1.73 14.07 17.46
N ASP A 163 1.75 15.24 18.10
CA ASP A 163 0.55 16.04 18.33
C ASP A 163 0.34 17.01 17.15
N VAL A 164 -0.83 16.91 16.51
CA VAL A 164 -1.22 17.75 15.38
C VAL A 164 -2.14 18.85 15.85
N ASP A 165 -1.73 20.09 15.65
CA ASP A 165 -2.55 21.28 15.89
C ASP A 165 -3.26 21.70 14.61
N PHE A 166 -4.57 21.90 14.67
CA PHE A 166 -5.38 22.25 13.51
C PHE A 166 -6.56 23.16 13.83
N LYS A 167 -7.19 23.67 12.77
CA LYS A 167 -8.45 24.43 12.79
C LYS A 167 -9.29 24.08 11.59
N PHE A 168 -10.61 24.02 11.77
CA PHE A 168 -11.53 24.11 10.65
C PHE A 168 -11.66 25.57 10.20
N VAL A 169 -11.76 25.74 8.89
CA VAL A 169 -11.95 27.05 8.24
C VAL A 169 -13.08 26.94 7.24
N ARG A 170 -13.87 28.01 7.14
CA ARG A 170 -14.99 28.10 6.23
C ARG A 170 -14.65 29.06 5.11
N GLN A 171 -14.87 28.59 3.89
CA GLN A 171 -14.91 29.41 2.70
C GLN A 171 -16.35 29.82 2.45
N GLU A 172 -16.61 31.12 2.47
CA GLU A 172 -17.89 31.70 2.06
C GLU A 172 -17.94 31.87 0.53
N ASP A 173 -19.13 32.15 0.00
CA ASP A 173 -19.31 32.44 -1.41
C ASP A 173 -18.83 33.87 -1.78
N CYS A 174 -18.89 34.19 -3.06
CA CYS A 174 -18.62 35.55 -3.58
C CYS A 174 -17.23 36.14 -3.24
N GLY A 175 -16.23 35.31 -2.91
CA GLY A 175 -14.86 35.78 -2.61
C GLY A 175 -14.72 36.50 -1.28
N GLN A 176 -15.66 36.27 -0.35
CA GLN A 176 -15.57 36.73 1.03
C GLN A 176 -14.34 36.15 1.75
N PRO A 177 -13.83 36.85 2.79
CA PRO A 177 -12.68 36.37 3.54
C PRO A 177 -13.01 35.07 4.30
N TRP A 178 -11.98 34.26 4.50
CA TRP A 178 -12.09 33.01 5.26
C TRP A 178 -12.51 33.25 6.71
N ILE A 179 -13.38 32.38 7.22
CA ILE A 179 -13.79 32.37 8.63
C ILE A 179 -13.07 31.22 9.33
N TYR A 180 -12.30 31.55 10.37
CA TYR A 180 -11.54 30.59 11.15
C TYR A 180 -12.29 30.22 12.43
N GLU A 181 -12.14 28.96 12.88
CA GLU A 181 -12.48 28.62 14.26
C GLU A 181 -11.71 29.51 15.26
N ARG A 182 -12.37 29.82 16.39
CA ARG A 182 -11.80 30.70 17.42
C ARG A 182 -10.54 30.10 18.05
N ASN A 183 -10.59 28.82 18.45
CA ASN A 183 -9.52 28.14 19.16
C ASN A 183 -8.82 27.12 18.26
N ASN A 184 -7.52 26.94 18.45
CA ASN A 184 -6.81 25.79 17.86
C ASN A 184 -7.28 24.51 18.57
N ARG A 185 -7.27 23.41 17.83
CA ARG A 185 -7.55 22.06 18.33
C ARG A 185 -6.29 21.25 18.19
N THR A 186 -6.13 20.24 19.06
CA THR A 186 -4.98 19.35 19.04
C THR A 186 -5.49 17.91 19.03
N ILE A 187 -4.88 17.07 18.21
CA ILE A 187 -5.07 15.62 18.22
C ILE A 187 -3.73 14.93 18.36
N GLY A 188 -3.62 14.03 19.34
CA GLY A 188 -2.45 13.17 19.49
C GLY A 188 -2.55 11.96 18.59
N VAL A 189 -1.59 11.81 17.68
CA VAL A 189 -1.50 10.66 16.79
C VAL A 189 -0.72 9.56 17.53
N GLY A 190 -1.33 8.38 17.66
CA GLY A 190 -0.71 7.26 18.35
C GLY A 190 0.63 6.83 17.73
N PRO A 191 1.45 6.04 18.45
CA PRO A 191 2.70 5.52 17.90
C PRO A 191 2.44 4.61 16.69
N CYS A 192 3.48 4.39 15.88
CA CYS A 192 3.39 3.57 14.68
C CYS A 192 2.76 2.19 14.95
N GLY A 193 1.86 1.76 14.07
CA GLY A 193 1.09 0.52 14.23
C GLY A 193 -0.19 0.65 15.08
N THR A 194 -0.49 1.85 15.59
CA THR A 194 -1.82 2.15 16.15
C THR A 194 -2.87 2.09 15.04
N ALA A 195 -4.06 1.58 15.36
CA ALA A 195 -5.18 1.50 14.41
C ALA A 195 -5.64 2.90 13.98
N ALA A 196 -6.34 2.97 12.84
CA ALA A 196 -6.92 4.21 12.34
C ALA A 196 -7.83 4.87 13.40
N GLY A 197 -7.73 6.20 13.50
CA GLY A 197 -8.46 7.01 14.47
C GLY A 197 -9.67 7.71 13.86
N VAL A 198 -10.59 8.16 14.72
CA VAL A 198 -11.66 9.09 14.33
C VAL A 198 -11.61 10.28 15.27
N PHE A 199 -11.49 11.47 14.70
CA PHE A 199 -11.75 12.71 15.39
C PHE A 199 -13.19 13.12 15.12
N GLU A 200 -13.98 13.39 16.16
CA GLU A 200 -15.35 13.83 15.98
C GLU A 200 -15.64 15.09 16.78
N LEU A 201 -16.05 16.14 16.06
CA LEU A 201 -16.52 17.38 16.63
C LEU A 201 -18.03 17.51 16.42
N ALA A 202 -18.75 17.55 17.55
CA ALA A 202 -20.19 17.70 17.62
C ALA A 202 -20.65 19.12 17.32
#